data_AF-A0A8S0H724-F1
#
_entry.id   AF-A0A8S0H724-F1
#
_cell.length_a   1.000
_cell.length_b   1.000
_cell.length_c   1.000
_cell.angle_alpha   90.00
_cell.angle_beta   90.00
_cell.angle_gamma   90.00
#
_symmetry.space_group_name_H-M   'P 1'
#
loop_
_entity.id
_entity.type
_entity.pdbx_description
1 polymer ?
#
loop_
_entity_poly.entity_id
_entity_poly.type
_entity_poly.pdbx_seq_one_letter_code
_entity_poly.pdbx_strand_id
1 'polypeptide(L)'
;MSSISFCELVCLHLQDSTLQHSRLFGLESFSAAELAAKGYERVGEPQDFHQYEKSCTTRYHQRTLEVLFKCYFLDRQRVGSGFNLAPGARLTSVLKYRKRLAAQQNLPPSQLAFHFSDDKQEGAVILDDRHVMRFNQWSRQGAYLLATLESDFDLESPLGRAATGSVKNTLEHHSLESMLAEAGNSRQPAAFRRLAGALQDASI
;
A
#
# COMPACT_ATOMS: atom_id res chain seq x y z
N MET A 1 5.63 -1.41 -25.35
CA MET A 1 5.78 -1.04 -23.93
C MET A 1 5.45 -2.27 -23.09
N SER A 2 6.40 -2.74 -22.26
CA SER A 2 6.11 -3.81 -21.30
C SER A 2 5.17 -3.27 -20.22
N SER A 3 4.04 -3.93 -19.98
CA SER A 3 3.15 -3.58 -18.88
C SER A 3 3.81 -3.96 -17.55
N ILE A 4 3.94 -3.01 -16.62
CA ILE A 4 4.39 -3.31 -15.25
C ILE A 4 3.40 -4.28 -14.59
N SER A 5 3.90 -5.27 -13.85
CA SER A 5 3.09 -6.14 -13.00
C SER A 5 2.81 -5.50 -11.64
N PHE A 6 1.73 -5.92 -10.98
CA PHE A 6 1.35 -5.36 -9.69
C PHE A 6 2.45 -5.57 -8.63
N CYS A 7 3.09 -6.75 -8.65
CA CYS A 7 4.15 -7.06 -7.71
C CYS A 7 5.38 -6.16 -7.91
N GLU A 8 5.75 -5.85 -9.16
CA GLU A 8 6.82 -4.89 -9.45
C GLU A 8 6.45 -3.49 -8.98
N LEU A 9 5.19 -3.08 -9.16
CA LEU A 9 4.70 -1.79 -8.68
C LEU A 9 4.81 -1.68 -7.15
N VAL A 10 4.45 -2.75 -6.41
CA VAL A 10 4.66 -2.81 -4.96
C VAL A 10 6.13 -2.68 -4.60
N CYS A 11 7.04 -3.37 -5.30
CA CYS A 11 8.48 -3.25 -5.06
C CYS A 11 8.96 -1.80 -5.22
N LEU A 12 8.59 -1.18 -6.33
CA LEU A 12 9.01 0.20 -6.62
C LEU A 12 8.52 1.15 -5.52
N HIS A 13 7.29 0.95 -5.04
CA HIS A 13 6.72 1.75 -3.97
C HIS A 13 7.46 1.57 -2.63
N LEU A 14 7.71 0.33 -2.22
CA LEU A 14 8.43 0.01 -0.98
C LEU A 14 9.91 0.37 -1.00
N GLN A 15 10.44 0.76 -2.16
CA GLN A 15 11.82 1.22 -2.36
C GLN A 15 11.89 2.73 -2.64
N ASP A 16 10.78 3.47 -2.49
CA ASP A 16 10.66 4.90 -2.82
C ASP A 16 11.09 5.25 -4.25
N SER A 17 11.03 4.29 -5.17
CA SER A 17 11.55 4.42 -6.54
C SER A 17 10.46 4.60 -7.59
N THR A 18 9.17 4.56 -7.23
CA THR A 18 8.04 4.78 -8.15
C THR A 18 8.23 6.04 -9.00
N LEU A 19 8.58 7.17 -8.36
CA LEU A 19 8.71 8.46 -9.02
C LEU A 19 9.99 8.63 -9.87
N GLN A 20 10.89 7.65 -9.84
CA GLN A 20 12.07 7.57 -10.71
C GLN A 20 11.75 6.86 -12.04
N HIS A 21 10.58 6.23 -12.15
CA HIS A 21 10.20 5.39 -13.28
C HIS A 21 9.00 5.96 -14.07
N SER A 22 9.05 7.25 -14.42
CA SER A 22 8.00 7.98 -15.15
C SER A 22 7.51 7.26 -16.42
N ARG A 23 8.44 6.64 -17.16
CA ARG A 23 8.14 5.92 -18.41
C ARG A 23 7.18 4.74 -18.22
N LEU A 24 7.13 4.13 -17.03
CA LEU A 24 6.17 3.05 -16.72
C LEU A 24 4.73 3.57 -16.69
N PHE A 25 4.55 4.87 -16.50
CA PHE A 25 3.26 5.57 -16.45
C PHE A 25 2.95 6.35 -17.74
N GLY A 26 3.76 6.14 -18.80
CA GLY A 26 3.61 6.86 -20.08
C GLY A 26 4.00 8.33 -20.00
N LEU A 27 4.89 8.68 -19.07
CA LEU A 27 5.38 10.02 -18.81
C LEU A 27 6.89 10.09 -19.06
N GLU A 28 7.39 11.25 -19.48
CA GLU A 28 8.81 11.61 -19.44
C GLU A 28 9.20 12.05 -18.03
N SER A 29 8.34 12.83 -17.37
CA SER A 29 8.52 13.34 -16.01
C SER A 29 7.19 13.36 -15.24
N PHE A 30 7.26 13.41 -13.91
CA PHE A 30 6.08 13.66 -13.08
C PHE A 30 5.91 15.16 -12.81
N SER A 31 6.01 16.00 -13.84
CA SER A 31 5.70 17.43 -13.71
C SER A 31 4.18 17.65 -13.76
N ALA A 32 3.69 18.65 -13.04
CA ALA A 32 2.25 18.97 -13.00
C ALA A 32 1.68 19.26 -14.40
N ALA A 33 2.46 19.95 -15.26
CA ALA A 33 2.07 20.24 -16.64
C ALA A 33 1.93 18.96 -17.47
N GLU A 34 2.87 18.02 -17.34
CA GLU A 34 2.82 16.77 -18.08
C GLU A 34 1.70 15.84 -17.60
N LEU A 35 1.51 15.74 -16.28
CA LEU A 35 0.41 14.98 -15.67
C LEU A 35 -0.94 15.48 -16.21
N ALA A 36 -1.17 16.80 -16.20
CA ALA A 36 -2.37 17.39 -16.78
C ALA A 36 -2.51 17.10 -18.28
N ALA A 37 -1.43 17.28 -19.06
CA ALA A 37 -1.44 17.01 -20.51
C ALA A 37 -1.71 15.55 -20.86
N LYS A 38 -1.37 14.62 -19.96
CA LYS A 38 -1.60 13.18 -20.11
C LYS A 38 -2.92 12.71 -19.47
N GLY A 39 -3.77 13.64 -19.04
CA GLY A 39 -5.12 13.35 -18.53
C GLY A 39 -5.11 12.74 -17.13
N TYR A 40 -4.16 13.11 -16.28
CA TYR A 40 -4.29 12.90 -14.84
C TYR A 40 -5.19 13.99 -14.25
N GLU A 41 -6.15 13.58 -13.44
CA GLU A 41 -7.09 14.49 -12.79
C GLU A 41 -6.46 15.08 -11.55
N ARG A 42 -6.60 16.41 -11.36
CA ARG A 42 -6.11 17.07 -10.16
C ARG A 42 -7.20 17.05 -9.09
N VAL A 43 -6.85 16.59 -7.91
CA VAL A 43 -7.69 16.62 -6.71
C VAL A 43 -7.02 17.51 -5.66
N GLY A 44 -7.74 18.54 -5.21
CA GLY A 44 -7.22 19.57 -4.29
C GLY A 44 -6.74 20.85 -4.99
N GLU A 45 -6.30 21.81 -4.17
CA GLU A 45 -5.89 23.15 -4.62
C GLU A 45 -4.39 23.22 -4.94
N PRO A 46 -3.98 23.77 -6.11
CA PRO A 46 -2.57 23.78 -6.54
C PRO A 46 -1.59 24.51 -5.61
N GLN A 47 -2.09 25.45 -4.81
CA GLN A 47 -1.27 26.25 -3.89
C GLN A 47 -1.05 25.54 -2.55
N ASP A 48 -1.84 24.50 -2.28
CA ASP A 48 -1.78 23.70 -1.07
C ASP A 48 -1.33 22.26 -1.39
N PHE A 49 -1.59 21.34 -0.47
CA PHE A 49 -1.48 19.92 -0.74
C PHE A 49 -2.53 19.49 -1.77
N HIS A 50 -2.07 18.87 -2.85
CA HIS A 50 -2.93 18.32 -3.89
C HIS A 50 -2.30 17.08 -4.50
N GLN A 51 -3.08 16.35 -5.29
CA GLN A 51 -2.60 15.18 -6.02
C GLN A 51 -3.09 15.21 -7.46
N TYR A 52 -2.32 14.53 -8.31
CA TYR A 52 -2.75 14.11 -9.63
C TYR A 52 -3.00 12.61 -9.62
N GLU A 53 -4.15 12.18 -10.13
CA GLU A 53 -4.52 10.76 -10.14
C GLU A 53 -5.01 10.27 -11.51
N LYS A 54 -4.74 9.00 -11.79
CA LYS A 54 -5.22 8.33 -13.00
C LYS A 54 -5.26 6.82 -12.83
N SER A 55 -6.35 6.21 -13.27
CA SER A 55 -6.46 4.76 -13.33
C SER A 55 -5.56 4.20 -14.44
N CYS A 56 -4.80 3.18 -14.08
CA CYS A 56 -4.09 2.31 -15.00
C CYS A 56 -4.40 0.86 -14.69
N THR A 57 -4.07 -0.03 -15.62
CA THR A 57 -4.25 -1.47 -15.42
C THR A 57 -2.91 -2.17 -15.36
N THR A 58 -2.77 -3.09 -14.41
CA THR A 58 -1.57 -3.90 -14.23
C THR A 58 -1.91 -5.38 -14.25
N ARG A 59 -0.93 -6.21 -14.64
CA ARG A 59 -1.06 -7.67 -14.57
C ARG A 59 -0.86 -8.14 -13.14
N TYR A 60 -1.76 -8.98 -12.65
CA TYR A 60 -1.65 -9.65 -11.37
C TYR A 60 -2.07 -11.12 -11.49
N HIS A 61 -1.09 -12.02 -11.51
CA HIS A 61 -1.29 -13.43 -11.86
C HIS A 61 -2.01 -13.59 -13.21
N GLN A 62 -3.15 -14.30 -13.23
CA GLN A 62 -3.96 -14.56 -14.42
C GLN A 62 -5.04 -13.51 -14.66
N ARG A 63 -5.04 -12.39 -13.91
CA ARG A 63 -6.04 -11.33 -14.04
C ARG A 63 -5.39 -9.94 -14.19
N THR A 64 -6.21 -8.98 -14.56
CA THR A 64 -5.88 -7.56 -14.54
C THR A 64 -6.36 -6.95 -13.22
N LEU A 65 -5.58 -6.03 -12.68
CA LEU A 65 -5.93 -5.21 -11.52
C LEU A 65 -5.97 -3.75 -11.95
N GLU A 66 -7.04 -3.03 -11.59
CA GLU A 66 -7.07 -1.58 -11.73
C GLU A 66 -6.31 -0.94 -10.57
N VAL A 67 -5.46 0.02 -10.91
CA VAL A 67 -4.62 0.77 -9.99
C VAL A 67 -4.84 2.24 -10.28
N LEU A 68 -5.39 2.97 -9.31
CA LEU A 68 -5.39 4.42 -9.34
C LEU A 68 -4.05 4.90 -8.81
N PHE A 69 -3.17 5.34 -9.69
CA PHE A 69 -1.92 5.98 -9.27
C PHE A 69 -2.19 7.41 -8.82
N LYS A 70 -1.52 7.82 -7.75
CA LYS A 70 -1.54 9.19 -7.23
C LYS A 70 -0.12 9.74 -7.18
N CYS A 71 0.05 10.98 -7.62
CA CYS A 71 1.27 11.75 -7.45
C CYS A 71 0.99 12.98 -6.60
N TYR A 72 1.62 13.05 -5.42
CA TYR A 72 1.37 14.07 -4.42
C TYR A 72 2.28 15.27 -4.58
N PHE A 73 1.70 16.46 -4.37
CA PHE A 73 2.39 17.74 -4.40
C PHE A 73 2.09 18.55 -3.14
N LEU A 74 3.10 19.29 -2.67
CA LEU A 74 2.98 20.30 -1.62
C LEU A 74 3.80 21.52 -2.07
N ASP A 75 3.19 22.71 -2.06
CA ASP A 75 3.82 23.95 -2.54
C ASP A 75 4.50 23.78 -3.91
N ARG A 76 3.78 23.15 -4.86
CA ARG A 76 4.24 22.84 -6.23
C ARG A 76 5.43 21.88 -6.33
N GLN A 77 5.96 21.39 -5.21
CA GLN A 77 6.98 20.36 -5.17
C GLN A 77 6.33 18.98 -5.09
N ARG A 78 6.85 18.05 -5.87
CA ARG A 78 6.40 16.65 -5.81
C ARG A 78 6.97 16.00 -4.56
N VAL A 79 6.11 15.50 -3.68
CA VAL A 79 6.49 14.98 -2.36
C VAL A 79 6.35 13.46 -2.22
N GLY A 80 5.56 12.81 -3.08
CA GLY A 80 5.40 11.36 -2.99
C GLY A 80 4.42 10.78 -4.00
N SER A 81 4.14 9.49 -3.81
CA SER A 81 3.17 8.76 -4.64
C SER A 81 2.42 7.72 -3.83
N GLY A 82 1.22 7.40 -4.27
CA GLY A 82 0.36 6.39 -3.66
C GLY A 82 -0.43 5.63 -4.69
N PHE A 83 -1.12 4.59 -4.24
CA PHE A 83 -1.97 3.75 -5.09
C PHE A 83 -3.25 3.35 -4.38
N ASN A 84 -4.37 3.38 -5.11
CA ASN A 84 -5.59 2.65 -4.72
C ASN A 84 -5.79 1.46 -5.66
N LEU A 85 -6.34 0.36 -5.14
CA LEU A 85 -6.47 -0.91 -5.86
C LEU A 85 -7.92 -1.38 -5.94
N ALA A 86 -8.38 -1.74 -7.14
CA ALA A 86 -9.71 -2.30 -7.37
C ALA A 86 -9.69 -3.38 -8.47
N PRO A 87 -10.16 -4.62 -8.23
CA PRO A 87 -10.41 -5.25 -6.93
C PRO A 87 -9.08 -5.65 -6.26
N GLY A 88 -8.84 -5.20 -5.02
CA GLY A 88 -7.57 -5.38 -4.29
C GLY A 88 -6.84 -6.73 -4.39
N ALA A 89 -5.52 -6.70 -4.18
CA ALA A 89 -4.69 -7.90 -4.09
C ALA A 89 -4.75 -8.53 -2.69
N ARG A 90 -4.63 -9.86 -2.57
CA ARG A 90 -4.62 -10.50 -1.25
C ARG A 90 -3.40 -10.05 -0.45
N LEU A 91 -3.63 -9.52 0.75
CA LEU A 91 -2.56 -9.02 1.62
C LEU A 91 -1.48 -10.09 1.86
N THR A 92 -1.90 -11.31 2.17
CA THR A 92 -0.99 -12.42 2.44
C THR A 92 -0.11 -12.78 1.24
N SER A 93 -0.61 -12.65 0.01
CA SER A 93 0.17 -12.85 -1.21
C SER A 93 1.25 -11.77 -1.38
N VAL A 94 0.91 -10.51 -1.09
CA VAL A 94 1.84 -9.37 -1.19
C VAL A 94 2.95 -9.49 -0.15
N LEU A 95 2.62 -9.79 1.10
CA LEU A 95 3.62 -9.94 2.15
C LEU A 95 4.54 -11.15 1.91
N LYS A 96 3.99 -12.29 1.45
CA LYS A 96 4.78 -13.45 0.96
C LYS A 96 5.77 -13.06 -0.12
N TYR A 97 5.31 -12.28 -1.09
CA TYR A 97 6.14 -11.83 -2.19
C TYR A 97 7.28 -10.93 -1.70
N ARG A 98 6.99 -9.97 -0.80
CA ARG A 98 7.98 -9.10 -0.17
C ARG A 98 9.03 -9.89 0.62
N LYS A 99 8.60 -10.85 1.44
CA LYS A 99 9.51 -11.75 2.19
C LYS A 99 10.46 -12.50 1.26
N ARG A 100 9.93 -13.11 0.19
CA ARG A 100 10.74 -13.83 -0.80
C ARG A 100 11.74 -12.91 -1.49
N LEU A 101 11.31 -11.70 -1.85
CA LEU A 101 12.19 -10.72 -2.48
C LEU A 101 13.32 -10.27 -1.55
N ALA A 102 13.00 -10.01 -0.28
CA ALA A 102 14.01 -9.66 0.73
C ALA A 102 15.08 -10.75 0.83
N ALA A 103 14.66 -12.01 0.88
CA ALA A 103 15.57 -13.16 0.89
C ALA A 103 16.44 -13.24 -0.38
N GLN A 104 15.87 -12.99 -1.56
CA GLN A 104 16.62 -12.99 -2.82
C GLN A 104 17.65 -11.85 -2.92
N GLN A 105 17.37 -10.72 -2.28
CA GLN A 105 18.22 -9.52 -2.30
C GLN A 105 19.16 -9.43 -1.08
N ASN A 106 19.19 -10.46 -0.21
CA ASN A 106 19.91 -10.44 1.06
C ASN A 106 19.59 -9.22 1.93
N LEU A 107 18.33 -8.76 1.88
CA LEU A 107 17.83 -7.69 2.73
C LEU A 107 17.27 -8.25 4.03
N PRO A 108 17.35 -7.49 5.15
CA PRO A 108 16.67 -7.88 6.38
C PRO A 108 15.16 -8.01 6.14
N PRO A 109 14.47 -8.90 6.89
CA PRO A 109 13.02 -8.95 6.89
C PRO A 109 12.45 -7.58 7.26
N SER A 110 11.38 -7.16 6.56
CA SER A 110 10.68 -5.92 6.93
C SER A 110 10.09 -6.02 8.34
N GLN A 111 10.17 -4.92 9.08
CA GLN A 111 9.44 -4.78 10.33
C GLN A 111 7.97 -4.53 10.01
N LEU A 112 7.09 -5.38 10.55
CA LEU A 112 5.65 -5.30 10.31
C LEU A 112 4.93 -4.89 11.60
N ALA A 113 4.14 -3.82 11.55
CA ALA A 113 3.23 -3.44 12.61
C ALA A 113 1.79 -3.50 12.10
N PHE A 114 0.96 -4.31 12.74
CA PHE A 114 -0.43 -4.52 12.34
C PHE A 114 -1.37 -3.63 13.15
N HIS A 115 -2.31 -3.01 12.44
CA HIS A 115 -3.36 -2.18 13.02
C HIS A 115 -4.72 -2.59 12.47
N PHE A 116 -5.75 -2.60 13.30
CA PHE A 116 -7.10 -3.04 12.91
C PHE A 116 -8.18 -2.08 13.42
N SER A 117 -9.34 -2.11 12.75
CA SER A 117 -10.58 -1.59 13.33
C SER A 117 -11.05 -2.53 14.45
N ASP A 118 -11.92 -2.04 15.33
CA ASP A 118 -12.48 -2.80 16.45
C ASP A 118 -13.09 -4.14 15.99
N ASP A 119 -13.81 -4.11 14.87
CA ASP A 119 -14.47 -5.27 14.26
C ASP A 119 -13.53 -6.12 13.38
N LYS A 120 -12.29 -5.66 13.20
CA LYS A 120 -11.23 -6.25 12.36
C LYS A 120 -11.66 -6.48 10.90
N GLN A 121 -12.67 -5.78 10.40
CA GLN A 121 -13.01 -5.85 8.97
C GLN A 121 -12.07 -5.01 8.12
N GLU A 122 -11.45 -4.00 8.73
CA GLU A 122 -10.48 -3.12 8.10
C GLU A 122 -9.20 -3.09 8.93
N GLY A 123 -8.12 -2.69 8.28
CA GLY A 123 -6.85 -2.54 8.96
C GLY A 123 -5.77 -1.98 8.07
N ALA A 124 -4.58 -1.91 8.64
CA ALA A 124 -3.38 -1.54 7.94
C ALA A 124 -2.20 -2.34 8.46
N VAL A 125 -1.22 -2.60 7.59
CA VAL A 125 0.12 -2.98 8.03
C VAL A 125 1.07 -1.84 7.70
N ILE A 126 1.83 -1.41 8.70
CA ILE A 126 2.94 -0.48 8.55
C ILE A 126 4.21 -1.32 8.35
N LEU A 127 4.93 -1.07 7.26
CA LEU A 127 6.20 -1.69 6.95
C LEU A 127 7.32 -0.68 7.18
N ASP A 128 8.34 -1.10 7.94
CA ASP A 128 9.58 -0.36 8.15
C ASP A 128 9.34 1.09 8.68
N ASP A 129 8.34 1.25 9.57
CA ASP A 129 7.80 2.52 10.15
C ASP A 129 7.48 3.62 9.13
N ARG A 130 7.21 3.27 7.87
CA ARG A 130 7.02 4.26 6.80
C ARG A 130 5.92 3.94 5.81
N HIS A 131 5.91 2.72 5.28
CA HIS A 131 4.97 2.34 4.22
C HIS A 131 3.70 1.76 4.82
N VAL A 132 2.56 2.18 4.31
CA VAL A 132 1.23 1.77 4.78
C VAL A 132 0.53 0.99 3.70
N MET A 133 0.13 -0.22 4.05
CA MET A 133 -0.76 -1.07 3.26
C MET A 133 -2.11 -1.14 3.96
N ARG A 134 -3.10 -0.33 3.54
CA ARG A 134 -4.47 -0.44 4.09
C ARG A 134 -5.22 -1.56 3.39
N PHE A 135 -5.97 -2.33 4.15
CA PHE A 135 -6.71 -3.47 3.65
C PHE A 135 -8.10 -3.55 4.27
N ASN A 136 -8.99 -4.26 3.60
CA ASN A 136 -10.34 -4.52 4.09
C ASN A 136 -10.81 -5.93 3.73
N GLN A 137 -11.89 -6.36 4.37
CA GLN A 137 -12.55 -7.63 4.13
C GLN A 137 -13.79 -7.46 3.23
N TRP A 138 -13.66 -6.78 2.09
CA TRP A 138 -14.79 -6.71 1.13
C TRP A 138 -15.09 -8.05 0.43
N SER A 139 -14.18 -9.03 0.54
CA SER A 139 -14.41 -10.36 0.01
C SER A 139 -15.20 -11.25 1.00
N ARG A 140 -16.30 -11.85 0.51
CA ARG A 140 -16.98 -12.96 1.22
C ARG A 140 -16.10 -14.20 1.39
N GLN A 141 -14.94 -14.24 0.73
CA GLN A 141 -14.01 -15.37 0.74
C GLN A 141 -13.14 -15.41 2.01
N GLY A 142 -13.30 -14.49 2.96
CA GLY A 142 -12.57 -14.49 4.22
C GLY A 142 -11.07 -14.24 4.02
N ALA A 143 -10.72 -13.24 3.22
CA ALA A 143 -9.35 -12.76 3.05
C ALA A 143 -9.34 -11.23 3.02
N TYR A 144 -8.28 -10.64 3.57
CA TYR A 144 -8.02 -9.22 3.44
C TYR A 144 -7.49 -8.91 2.04
N LEU A 145 -8.12 -7.92 1.42
CA LEU A 145 -7.70 -7.35 0.16
C LEU A 145 -7.06 -5.99 0.44
N LEU A 146 -5.88 -5.79 -0.11
CA LEU A 146 -5.17 -4.53 -0.11
C LEU A 146 -5.97 -3.50 -0.91
N ALA A 147 -6.31 -2.39 -0.26
CA ALA A 147 -7.07 -1.30 -0.83
C ALA A 147 -6.16 -0.14 -1.24
N THR A 148 -5.16 0.19 -0.41
CA THR A 148 -4.21 1.27 -0.71
C THR A 148 -2.77 0.92 -0.35
N LEU A 149 -1.85 1.57 -1.05
CA LEU A 149 -0.42 1.61 -0.79
C LEU A 149 -0.03 3.09 -0.69
N GLU A 150 0.38 3.52 0.48
CA GLU A 150 0.78 4.90 0.76
C GLU A 150 2.09 4.89 1.54
N SER A 151 2.81 6.01 1.56
CA SER A 151 4.03 6.14 2.34
C SER A 151 4.07 7.51 3.02
N ASP A 152 4.76 7.55 4.14
CA ASP A 152 5.20 8.80 4.73
C ASP A 152 6.09 9.59 3.75
N PHE A 153 5.96 10.92 3.77
CA PHE A 153 6.75 11.85 2.98
C PHE A 153 8.12 12.09 3.65
N ASP A 154 8.90 13.02 3.13
CA ASP A 154 10.13 13.47 3.80
C ASP A 154 9.81 13.88 5.25
N LEU A 155 10.61 13.39 6.21
CA LEU A 155 10.40 13.63 7.64
C LEU A 155 10.54 15.10 8.02
N GLU A 156 11.26 15.89 7.21
CA GLU A 156 11.36 17.34 7.41
C GLU A 156 10.10 18.09 6.95
N SER A 157 9.21 17.43 6.21
CA SER A 157 7.91 17.99 5.82
C SER A 157 6.95 18.01 7.02
N PRO A 158 6.10 19.06 7.15
CA PRO A 158 4.98 19.05 8.11
C PRO A 158 4.04 17.85 7.95
N LEU A 159 4.01 17.24 6.76
CA LEU A 159 3.23 16.05 6.43
C LEU A 159 4.07 14.77 6.45
N GLY A 160 5.29 14.80 7.00
CA GLY A 160 6.24 13.69 6.96
C GLY A 160 5.65 12.37 7.45
N ARG A 161 4.87 12.38 8.54
CA ARG A 161 4.20 11.20 9.10
C ARG A 161 2.71 11.08 8.74
N ALA A 162 2.29 11.61 7.58
CA ALA A 162 0.87 11.66 7.22
C ALA A 162 0.23 10.26 7.10
N ALA A 163 0.90 9.30 6.45
CA ALA A 163 0.35 7.99 6.20
C ALA A 163 0.32 7.14 7.48
N THR A 164 1.46 7.04 8.18
CA THR A 164 1.55 6.25 9.41
C THR A 164 0.76 6.89 10.56
N GLY A 165 0.78 8.22 10.66
CA GLY A 165 0.00 8.98 11.64
C GLY A 165 -1.51 8.78 11.47
N SER A 166 -2.01 8.79 10.22
CA SER A 166 -3.41 8.48 9.93
C SER A 166 -3.81 7.09 10.43
N VAL A 167 -2.98 6.07 10.21
CA VAL A 167 -3.21 4.71 10.74
C VAL A 167 -3.21 4.70 12.26
N LYS A 168 -2.16 5.23 12.88
CA LYS A 168 -1.97 5.21 14.34
C LYS A 168 -3.07 5.97 15.09
N ASN A 169 -3.71 6.95 14.45
CA ASN A 169 -4.82 7.72 15.02
C ASN A 169 -6.20 7.10 14.80
N THR A 170 -6.35 6.14 13.87
CA THR A 170 -7.66 5.59 13.46
C THR A 170 -7.83 4.11 13.70
N LEU A 171 -6.74 3.37 13.97
CA LEU A 171 -6.73 1.92 14.09
C LEU A 171 -5.90 1.49 15.30
N GLU A 172 -6.37 0.46 15.99
CA GLU A 172 -5.70 -0.09 17.17
C GLU A 172 -4.51 -0.95 16.77
N HIS A 173 -3.39 -0.79 17.49
CA HIS A 173 -2.21 -1.63 17.28
C HIS A 173 -2.42 -3.02 17.87
N HIS A 174 -2.04 -4.06 17.12
CA HIS A 174 -2.03 -5.44 17.61
C HIS A 174 -0.64 -6.04 17.51
N SER A 175 -0.09 -6.51 18.63
CA SER A 175 1.13 -7.31 18.64
C SER A 175 0.86 -8.67 17.98
N LEU A 176 1.94 -9.33 17.52
CA LEU A 176 1.82 -10.68 16.98
C LEU A 176 1.25 -11.65 18.02
N GLU A 177 1.65 -11.56 19.29
CA GLU A 177 1.09 -12.43 20.33
C GLU A 177 -0.41 -12.21 20.51
N SER A 178 -0.86 -10.95 20.53
CA SER A 178 -2.30 -10.62 20.63
C SER A 178 -3.07 -11.20 19.45
N MET A 179 -2.56 -11.02 18.23
CA MET A 179 -3.20 -11.55 17.02
C MET A 179 -3.36 -13.07 17.08
N LEU A 180 -2.32 -13.79 17.51
CA LEU A 180 -2.35 -15.25 17.61
C LEU A 180 -3.30 -15.74 18.71
N ALA A 181 -3.32 -15.07 19.87
CA ALA A 181 -4.23 -15.39 20.97
C ALA A 181 -5.69 -15.16 20.57
N GLU A 182 -6.00 -14.03 19.93
CA GLU A 182 -7.35 -13.69 19.48
C GLU A 182 -7.84 -14.60 18.34
N ALA A 183 -6.94 -15.06 17.46
CA ALA A 183 -7.29 -15.88 16.31
C ALA A 183 -7.90 -17.25 16.67
N GLY A 184 -7.65 -17.75 17.89
CA GLY A 184 -8.30 -18.95 18.41
C GLY A 184 -9.81 -18.80 18.65
N ASN A 185 -10.30 -17.55 18.76
CA ASN A 185 -11.72 -17.29 18.98
C ASN A 185 -12.50 -17.34 17.65
N SER A 186 -13.45 -18.27 17.55
CA SER A 186 -14.28 -18.47 16.35
C SER A 186 -15.16 -17.28 15.99
N ARG A 187 -15.38 -16.34 16.91
CA ARG A 187 -16.10 -15.08 16.67
C ARG A 187 -15.29 -14.08 15.84
N GLN A 188 -13.97 -14.24 15.76
CA GLN A 188 -13.14 -13.34 14.96
C GLN A 188 -13.38 -13.55 13.45
N PRO A 189 -13.26 -12.47 12.64
CA PRO A 189 -13.42 -12.58 11.20
C PRO A 189 -12.51 -13.64 10.59
N ALA A 190 -13.00 -14.37 9.58
CA ALA A 190 -12.24 -15.43 8.94
C ALA A 190 -10.93 -14.90 8.30
N ALA A 191 -10.94 -13.67 7.78
CA ALA A 191 -9.74 -13.04 7.25
C ALA A 191 -8.68 -12.80 8.32
N PHE A 192 -9.09 -12.32 9.49
CA PHE A 192 -8.22 -12.12 10.65
C PHE A 192 -7.54 -13.42 11.06
N ARG A 193 -8.34 -14.48 11.28
CA ARG A 193 -7.82 -15.79 11.69
C ARG A 193 -6.84 -16.38 10.68
N ARG A 194 -7.11 -16.22 9.38
CA ARG A 194 -6.21 -16.70 8.31
C ARG A 194 -4.93 -15.89 8.20
N LEU A 195 -4.99 -14.57 8.41
CA LEU A 195 -3.79 -13.74 8.46
C LEU A 195 -2.91 -14.16 9.64
N ALA A 196 -3.49 -14.30 10.83
CA ALA A 196 -2.78 -14.77 12.02
C ALA A 196 -2.14 -16.16 11.80
N GLY A 197 -2.87 -17.12 11.22
CA GLY A 197 -2.29 -18.43 10.87
C GLY A 197 -1.14 -18.33 9.87
N ALA A 198 -1.24 -17.47 8.85
CA ALA A 198 -0.15 -17.26 7.90
C ALA A 198 1.10 -16.62 8.54
N LEU A 199 0.93 -15.80 9.57
CA LEU A 199 2.02 -15.27 10.38
C LEU A 199 2.63 -16.35 11.27
N GLN A 200 1.81 -17.19 11.90
CA GLN A 200 2.26 -18.30 12.75
C GLN A 200 3.11 -19.31 12.00
N ASP A 201 2.70 -19.69 10.79
CA ASP A 201 3.41 -20.65 9.94
C ASP A 201 4.73 -20.09 9.37
N ALA A 202 5.11 -18.85 9.76
CA ALA A 202 6.16 -18.07 9.12
C ALA A 202 6.02 -18.06 7.59
N SER A 203 4.79 -18.17 7.09
CA SER A 203 4.50 -18.09 5.67
C SER A 203 4.63 -16.66 5.17
N ILE A 204 4.56 -15.69 6.07
CA ILE A 204 4.75 -14.25 5.85
C ILE A 204 5.89 -13.75 6.74
#